data_AF-A0A2G1YHM5-F1
#
_entry.id   AF-A0A2G1YHM5-F1
#
_cell.length_a   1.000
_cell.length_b   1.000
_cell.length_c   1.000
_cell.angle_alpha   90.00
_cell.angle_beta   90.00
_cell.angle_gamma   90.00
#
_symmetry.space_group_name_H-M   'P 1'
#
loop_
_entity.id
_entity.type
_entity.pdbx_description
1 polymer ?
#
loop_
_entity_poly.entity_id
_entity_poly.type
_entity_poly.pdbx_seq_one_letter_code
_entity_poly.pdbx_strand_id
1 'polypeptide(L)' 'GAIEGESAGRTRDYYRVEDARGRRYWIFRHGLYGAEVEHPGWYIHGLFA' A
#
# COMPACT_ATOMS: atom_id res chain seq x y z
N GLY A 1 13.27 -6.23 -26.91
CA GLY A 1 11.82 -6.11 -26.70
C GLY A 1 11.58 -6.16 -25.22
N ALA A 2 11.05 -5.08 -24.65
CA ALA A 2 10.68 -5.08 -23.24
C ALA A 2 9.54 -6.09 -23.07
N ILE A 3 9.74 -7.04 -22.15
CA ILE A 3 8.70 -7.99 -21.75
C ILE A 3 7.51 -7.20 -21.19
N GLU A 4 6.34 -7.39 -21.78
CA GLU A 4 5.08 -6.86 -21.26
C GLU A 4 4.87 -7.42 -19.86
N GLY A 5 5.05 -6.57 -18.84
CA GLY A 5 4.82 -6.95 -17.44
C GLY A 5 5.61 -6.16 -16.41
N GLU A 6 6.72 -5.51 -16.78
CA GLU A 6 7.62 -4.88 -15.81
C GLU A 6 7.23 -3.43 -15.41
N SER A 7 6.21 -2.85 -16.04
CA SER A 7 5.92 -1.41 -15.90
C SER A 7 4.57 -1.04 -15.27
N ALA A 8 3.70 -2.00 -14.95
CA ALA A 8 2.51 -1.73 -14.16
C ALA A 8 2.83 -2.01 -12.69
N GLY A 9 3.25 -0.98 -11.95
CA GLY A 9 3.47 -1.11 -10.51
C GLY A 9 2.23 -1.70 -9.82
N ARG A 10 2.43 -2.57 -8.82
CA ARG A 10 1.31 -3.24 -8.12
C ARG A 10 0.35 -2.21 -7.52
N THR A 11 -0.91 -2.61 -7.41
CA THR A 11 -1.97 -1.76 -6.82
C THR A 11 -1.59 -1.32 -5.40
N ARG A 12 -1.92 -0.06 -5.07
CA ARG A 12 -1.72 0.52 -3.74
C ARG A 12 -3.05 0.98 -3.16
N ASP A 13 -3.56 0.23 -2.20
CA ASP A 13 -4.77 0.61 -1.45
C ASP A 13 -4.38 1.43 -0.23
N TYR A 14 -4.92 2.64 -0.12
CA TYR A 14 -4.61 3.58 0.96
C TYR A 14 -5.65 3.55 2.08
N TYR A 15 -5.16 3.63 3.31
CA TYR A 15 -5.96 3.64 4.52
C TYR A 15 -5.48 4.75 5.45
N ARG A 16 -6.43 5.41 6.12
CA ARG A 16 -6.13 6.33 7.23
C ARG A 16 -6.26 5.55 8.54
N VAL A 17 -5.18 5.47 9.30
CA VAL A 17 -5.16 4.88 10.64
C VAL A 17 -4.99 5.98 11.67
N GLU A 18 -5.76 5.89 12.73
CA GLU A 18 -5.65 6.79 13.88
C GLU A 18 -5.26 5.95 15.10
N ASP A 19 -4.25 6.40 15.85
CA ASP A 19 -3.89 5.75 17.11
C ASP A 19 -4.67 6.32 18.29
N ALA A 20 -4.54 5.68 19.46
CA ALA A 20 -5.23 6.08 20.68
C ALA A 20 -4.85 7.50 21.20
N ARG A 21 -3.81 8.13 20.64
CA ARG A 21 -3.41 9.51 20.97
C ARG A 21 -3.87 10.52 19.91
N GLY A 22 -4.69 10.09 18.94
CA GLY A 22 -5.20 10.93 17.86
C GLY A 22 -4.20 11.20 16.73
N ARG A 23 -3.06 10.49 16.68
CA ARG A 23 -2.12 10.64 15.54
C ARG A 23 -2.66 9.91 14.33
N ARG A 24 -2.66 10.59 13.18
CA ARG A 24 -3.21 10.07 11.91
C ARG A 24 -2.10 9.73 10.93
N TYR A 25 -2.12 8.50 10.44
CA TYR A 25 -1.15 7.96 9.50
C TYR A 25 -1.85 7.57 8.21
N TRP A 26 -1.18 7.82 7.09
CA TRP A 26 -1.50 7.15 5.84
C TRP A 26 -0.65 5.90 5.73
N ILE A 27 -1.31 4.76 5.62
CA ILE A 27 -0.67 3.49 5.27
C ILE A 27 -1.18 3.04 3.92
N PHE A 28 -0.39 2.24 3.22
CA PHE A 28 -0.86 1.56 2.03
C PHE A 28 -0.44 0.10 2.03
N ARG A 29 -1.29 -0.71 1.40
CA ARG A 29 -1.02 -2.09 1.07
C ARG A 29 -0.45 -2.17 -0.34
N HIS A 30 0.67 -2.87 -0.53
CA HIS A 30 1.29 -3.05 -1.85
C HIS A 30 0.93 -4.43 -2.41
N GLY A 31 -0.04 -4.46 -3.30
CA GLY A 31 -0.60 -5.69 -3.85
C GLY A 31 -1.99 -6.02 -3.32
N LEU A 32 -2.89 -6.47 -4.20
CA LEU A 32 -4.19 -7.05 -3.84
C LEU A 32 -4.03 -8.51 -3.38
N TYR A 33 -4.68 -8.84 -2.26
CA TYR A 33 -4.71 -10.21 -1.72
C TYR A 33 -5.27 -11.19 -2.76
N GLY A 34 -4.51 -12.25 -3.04
CA GLY A 34 -4.91 -13.35 -3.93
C GLY A 34 -4.95 -13.01 -5.43
N ALA A 35 -4.98 -11.72 -5.81
CA ALA A 35 -4.96 -11.29 -7.20
C ALA A 35 -3.55 -10.90 -7.67
N GLU A 36 -2.78 -10.20 -6.83
CA GLU A 36 -1.42 -9.75 -7.17
C GLU A 36 -0.36 -10.39 -6.26
N VAL A 37 -0.68 -10.65 -5.00
CA VAL A 37 0.23 -11.23 -3.99
C VAL A 37 -0.53 -12.05 -2.94
N GLU A 38 0.07 -13.14 -2.47
CA GLU A 38 -0.49 -13.93 -1.36
C GLU A 38 -0.36 -13.21 0.00
N HIS A 39 0.74 -12.49 0.18
CA HIS A 39 1.04 -11.75 1.41
C HIS A 39 1.47 -10.32 1.05
N PRO A 40 0.53 -9.38 0.95
CA PRO A 40 0.86 -8.01 0.63
C PRO A 40 1.60 -7.32 1.77
N GLY A 41 2.65 -6.57 1.39
CA GLY A 41 3.38 -5.72 2.31
C GLY A 41 2.59 -4.48 2.69
N TRP A 42 2.78 -4.02 3.92
CA TRP A 42 2.18 -2.79 4.45
C TRP A 42 3.26 -1.75 4.71
N TYR A 43 3.00 -0.52 4.30
CA TYR A 43 3.97 0.56 4.34
C TYR A 43 3.31 1.84 4.85
N ILE A 44 4.08 2.65 5.57
CA ILE A 44 3.66 4.00 5.97
C ILE A 44 4.04 4.96 4.84
N HIS A 45 3.07 5.76 4.39
CA HIS A 45 3.32 6.85 3.44
C HIS A 45 3.79 8.10 4.17
N GLY A 46 3.17 8.42 5.31
CA GLY A 46 3.54 9.58 6.11
C GLY A 46 2.53 9.94 7.19
N LEU A 47 2.93 10.89 8.01
CA LEU A 47 2.10 11.56 9.01
C LEU A 47 1.55 12.84 8.39
N PHE A 48 0.24 13.08 8.48
CA PHE A 48 -0.33 14.39 8.17
C PHE A 48 -1.24 14.82 9.32
N ALA A 49 -0.92 15.98 9.90
CA ALA A 49 -1.67 16.63 10.96
C ALA A 49 -2.81 17.46 10.38
#